data_AF-A0A348V6N9-F1
#
_entry.id   AF-A0A348V6N9-F1
#
_cell.length_a   1.000
_cell.length_b   1.000
_cell.length_c   1.000
_cell.angle_alpha   90.00
_cell.angle_beta   90.00
_cell.angle_gamma   90.00
#
_symmetry.space_group_name_H-M   'P 1'
#
loop_
_entity.id
_entity.type
_entity.pdbx_description
1 polymer ?
#
loop_
_entity_poly.entity_id
_entity_poly.type
_entity_poly.pdbx_seq_one_letter_code
_entity_poly.pdbx_strand_id
1 'polypeptide(L)'
;MGRKVPNRYPVGISGVESETCKLRYMRALINAFIVHVTLNILVFLKGWYTFDEKKWARILLAVIFGTELVVYSFGLIFYHTIPDAITQFIRVMGTSWMLFLLYAGGLWLIIDLIYIISRRIQRKSWRFKDQSRKYKVITFLLPVVVVSGVMAHGHYKFLHPVVQQVPITVYKQAGDFDSLRIAMIGDLHMGWMINRKHTKRFVDLIMDQNPDLILFVGDIIDSHIEPILEERMDEELSRLHAPLGVYSCTGNHEYRYDAEEKIQLLNNAGIIMLRDSAVLIDSAFYVVGREDEVILKRKSIKNLFSAEGIDLTKPVIVLNHTPDDLDEEAEAGADIALYGHTHHGQAFPGNIATQIVFEVAHGYKKKGNTHVYVTSGIGLVGPQYRIGTVSEMVMMTVKFKDSRPPFRDAPNGNLSTRYNIP
;
A
#
# COMPACT_ATOMS: atom_id res chain seq x y z
N MET A 1 17.22 45.17 -6.96
CA MET A 1 17.23 44.88 -8.41
C MET A 1 17.43 43.38 -8.59
N GLY A 2 16.35 42.68 -8.95
CA GLY A 2 16.32 41.21 -9.01
C GLY A 2 17.11 40.65 -10.18
N ARG A 3 17.96 39.65 -9.91
CA ARG A 3 18.59 38.82 -10.93
C ARG A 3 17.69 37.60 -11.16
N LYS A 4 17.06 37.56 -12.34
CA LYS A 4 16.39 36.39 -12.90
C LYS A 4 17.40 35.26 -13.04
N VAL A 5 17.16 34.14 -12.35
CA VAL A 5 17.80 32.86 -12.64
C VAL A 5 17.12 32.29 -13.90
N PRO A 6 17.86 31.85 -14.93
CA PRO A 6 17.26 31.36 -16.15
C PRO A 6 16.67 29.97 -15.93
N ASN A 7 15.34 29.90 -15.99
CA ASN A 7 14.56 28.68 -16.01
C ASN A 7 14.87 27.92 -17.31
N ARG A 8 15.61 26.81 -17.23
CA ARG A 8 15.80 25.85 -18.33
C ARG A 8 15.65 24.43 -17.79
N TYR A 9 14.41 24.05 -17.51
CA TYR A 9 14.01 22.66 -17.58
C TYR A 9 13.31 22.45 -18.93
N PRO A 10 13.61 21.37 -19.67
CA PRO A 10 12.90 21.08 -20.90
C PRO A 10 11.44 20.76 -20.57
N VAL A 11 10.56 21.70 -20.95
CA VAL A 11 9.11 21.48 -21.11
C VAL A 11 8.95 20.30 -22.06
N GLY A 12 8.48 19.17 -21.55
CA GLY A 12 8.42 17.96 -22.37
C GLY A 12 7.88 16.68 -21.74
N ILE A 13 7.06 16.73 -20.69
CA ILE A 13 6.17 15.60 -20.32
C ILE A 13 4.86 16.17 -19.74
N SER A 14 4.24 17.12 -20.46
CA SER A 14 2.86 17.52 -20.23
C SER A 14 2.12 17.27 -21.55
N GLY A 15 1.38 16.17 -21.64
CA GLY A 15 0.50 15.90 -22.80
C GLY A 15 0.72 14.60 -23.57
N VAL A 16 1.31 13.56 -22.99
CA VAL A 16 1.30 12.22 -23.57
C VAL A 16 0.79 11.22 -22.54
N GLU A 17 -0.52 11.21 -22.30
CA GLU A 17 -1.16 9.91 -22.11
C GLU A 17 -0.90 9.14 -23.40
N SER A 18 0.10 8.28 -23.41
CA SER A 18 0.31 7.42 -24.56
C SER A 18 -1.00 6.66 -24.81
N GLU A 19 -1.44 6.55 -26.06
CA GLU A 19 -2.62 5.71 -26.39
C GLU A 19 -2.48 4.31 -25.79
N THR A 20 -1.25 3.85 -25.61
CA THR A 20 -0.91 2.60 -24.93
C THR A 20 -1.30 2.59 -23.45
N CYS A 21 -1.20 3.70 -22.72
CA CYS A 21 -1.64 3.80 -21.32
C CYS A 21 -3.18 3.76 -21.21
N LYS A 22 -3.89 4.54 -22.05
CA LYS A 22 -5.36 4.51 -22.13
C LYS A 22 -5.89 3.13 -22.49
N LEU A 23 -5.26 2.48 -23.46
CA LEU A 23 -5.64 1.14 -23.90
C LEU A 23 -5.39 0.09 -22.81
N ARG A 24 -4.27 0.19 -22.06
CA ARG A 24 -3.98 -0.69 -20.92
C ARG A 24 -4.98 -0.51 -19.80
N TYR A 25 -5.34 0.73 -19.48
CA TYR A 25 -6.35 1.04 -18.46
C TYR A 25 -7.73 0.50 -18.83
N MET A 26 -8.18 0.75 -20.07
CA MET A 26 -9.45 0.24 -20.56
C MET A 26 -9.49 -1.30 -20.55
N ARG A 27 -8.38 -1.98 -20.91
CA ARG A 27 -8.26 -3.44 -20.79
C ARG A 27 -8.37 -3.90 -19.34
N ALA A 28 -7.74 -3.20 -18.39
CA ALA A 28 -7.81 -3.54 -16.97
C ALA A 28 -9.24 -3.42 -16.44
N LEU A 29 -9.97 -2.34 -16.78
CA LEU A 29 -11.38 -2.17 -16.41
C LEU A 29 -12.27 -3.26 -17.00
N ILE A 30 -12.09 -3.61 -18.28
CA ILE A 30 -12.83 -4.69 -18.93
C ILE A 30 -12.56 -6.02 -18.22
N ASN A 31 -11.30 -6.33 -17.92
CA ASN A 31 -10.94 -7.56 -17.22
C ASN A 31 -11.55 -7.60 -15.80
N ALA A 32 -11.48 -6.49 -15.06
CA ALA A 32 -12.09 -6.39 -13.74
C ALA A 32 -13.61 -6.61 -13.82
N PHE A 33 -14.27 -6.02 -14.81
CA PHE A 33 -15.71 -6.22 -15.05
C PHE A 33 -16.04 -7.68 -15.40
N ILE A 34 -15.26 -8.33 -16.26
CA ILE A 34 -15.44 -9.75 -16.61
C ILE A 34 -15.29 -10.64 -15.37
N VAL A 35 -14.25 -10.42 -14.56
CA VAL A 35 -14.02 -11.17 -13.31
C VAL A 35 -15.19 -10.96 -12.36
N HIS A 36 -15.63 -9.70 -12.19
CA HIS A 36 -16.77 -9.34 -11.35
C HIS A 36 -18.02 -10.10 -11.76
N VAL A 37 -18.43 -10.00 -13.02
CA VAL A 37 -19.63 -10.66 -13.56
C VAL A 37 -19.53 -12.18 -13.43
N THR A 38 -18.35 -12.76 -13.71
CA THR A 38 -18.14 -14.21 -13.65
C THR A 38 -18.31 -14.74 -12.22
N LEU A 39 -17.65 -14.10 -11.25
CA LEU A 39 -17.77 -14.49 -9.85
C LEU A 39 -19.18 -14.24 -9.31
N ASN A 40 -19.80 -13.13 -9.73
CA ASN A 40 -21.17 -12.77 -9.35
C ASN A 40 -22.16 -13.86 -9.81
N ILE A 41 -22.07 -14.31 -11.06
CA ILE A 41 -22.89 -15.42 -11.60
C ILE A 41 -22.64 -16.72 -10.82
N LEU A 42 -21.39 -17.07 -10.56
CA LEU A 42 -21.03 -18.31 -9.84
C LEU A 42 -21.68 -18.34 -8.46
N VAL A 43 -21.51 -17.26 -7.70
CA VAL A 43 -22.06 -17.14 -6.35
C VAL A 43 -23.58 -17.06 -6.37
N PHE A 44 -24.15 -16.29 -7.30
CA PHE A 44 -25.60 -16.17 -7.46
C PHE A 44 -26.25 -17.54 -7.73
N LEU A 45 -25.72 -18.30 -8.69
CA LEU A 45 -26.24 -19.63 -9.01
C LEU A 45 -26.16 -20.58 -7.81
N LYS A 46 -25.08 -20.51 -7.03
CA LYS A 46 -24.94 -21.30 -5.79
C LYS A 46 -26.06 -21.00 -4.80
N GLY A 47 -26.36 -19.71 -4.58
CA GLY A 47 -27.48 -19.29 -3.74
C GLY A 47 -28.84 -19.70 -4.34
N TRP A 48 -29.01 -19.55 -5.64
CA TRP A 48 -30.25 -19.86 -6.34
C TRP A 48 -30.68 -21.32 -6.20
N TYR A 49 -29.72 -22.26 -6.29
CA TYR A 49 -29.97 -23.69 -6.08
C TYR A 49 -30.10 -24.06 -4.59
N THR A 50 -29.51 -23.27 -3.69
CA THR A 50 -29.63 -23.47 -2.24
C THR A 50 -31.04 -23.15 -1.73
N PHE A 51 -31.66 -22.10 -2.27
CA PHE A 51 -32.97 -21.61 -1.83
C PHE A 51 -34.11 -22.03 -2.77
N ASP A 52 -34.01 -23.22 -3.38
CA ASP A 52 -34.96 -23.72 -4.38
C ASP A 52 -36.41 -23.80 -3.92
N GLU A 53 -36.62 -24.14 -2.65
CA GLU A 53 -37.94 -24.21 -2.02
C GLU A 53 -38.47 -22.87 -1.48
N LYS A 54 -37.65 -21.80 -1.47
CA LYS A 54 -37.98 -20.52 -0.82
C LYS A 54 -37.97 -19.37 -1.82
N LYS A 55 -39.12 -19.17 -2.49
CA LYS A 55 -39.31 -18.10 -3.49
C LYS A 55 -38.89 -16.71 -2.98
N TRP A 56 -39.26 -16.35 -1.75
CA TRP A 56 -38.89 -15.05 -1.17
C TRP A 56 -37.36 -14.88 -1.03
N ALA A 57 -36.64 -15.94 -0.67
CA ALA A 57 -35.18 -15.90 -0.52
C ALA A 57 -34.48 -15.79 -1.88
N ARG A 58 -35.01 -16.43 -2.93
CA ARG A 58 -34.56 -16.25 -4.31
C ARG A 58 -34.80 -14.84 -4.84
N ILE A 59 -35.95 -14.25 -4.53
CA ILE A 59 -36.25 -12.85 -4.88
C ILE A 59 -35.25 -11.93 -4.17
N LEU A 60 -35.02 -12.11 -2.87
CA LEU A 60 -34.05 -11.31 -2.12
C LEU A 60 -32.64 -11.43 -2.71
N LEU A 61 -32.19 -12.66 -3.03
CA LEU A 61 -30.89 -12.89 -3.67
C LEU A 61 -30.78 -12.17 -5.02
N ALA A 62 -31.81 -12.28 -5.86
CA ALA A 62 -31.85 -11.61 -7.17
C ALA A 62 -31.85 -10.09 -7.04
N VAL A 63 -32.56 -9.54 -6.05
CA VAL A 63 -32.55 -8.10 -5.76
C VAL A 63 -31.17 -7.65 -5.30
N ILE A 64 -30.51 -8.36 -4.38
CA ILE A 64 -29.17 -7.98 -3.88
C ILE A 64 -28.15 -7.99 -5.02
N PHE A 65 -28.03 -9.12 -5.74
CA PHE A 65 -27.03 -9.27 -6.80
C PHE A 65 -27.34 -8.37 -8.01
N GLY A 66 -28.62 -8.24 -8.38
CA GLY A 66 -29.05 -7.38 -9.45
C GLY A 66 -28.83 -5.90 -9.15
N THR A 67 -29.17 -5.46 -7.93
CA THR A 67 -28.93 -4.06 -7.50
C THR A 67 -27.45 -3.75 -7.45
N GLU A 68 -26.63 -4.65 -6.89
CA GLU A 68 -25.18 -4.47 -6.84
C GLU A 68 -24.60 -4.32 -8.25
N LEU A 69 -24.95 -5.23 -9.18
CA LEU A 69 -24.44 -5.19 -10.54
C LEU A 69 -24.88 -3.92 -11.27
N VAL A 70 -26.12 -3.47 -11.08
CA VAL A 70 -26.63 -2.21 -11.66
C VAL A 70 -25.87 -1.02 -11.10
N VAL A 71 -25.72 -0.92 -9.79
CA VAL A 71 -25.02 0.20 -9.13
C VAL A 71 -23.55 0.23 -9.53
N TYR A 72 -22.87 -0.93 -9.54
CA TYR A 72 -21.48 -1.04 -9.96
C TYR A 72 -21.29 -0.64 -11.42
N SER A 73 -22.14 -1.17 -12.32
CA SER A 73 -22.08 -0.82 -13.75
C SER A 73 -22.38 0.65 -14.00
N PHE A 74 -23.36 1.21 -13.27
CA PHE A 74 -23.68 2.64 -13.34
C PHE A 74 -22.48 3.48 -12.89
N GLY A 75 -21.87 3.17 -11.75
CA GLY A 75 -20.66 3.86 -11.31
C GLY A 75 -19.52 3.76 -12.32
N LEU A 76 -19.29 2.59 -12.91
CA LEU A 76 -18.22 2.40 -13.89
C LEU A 76 -18.43 3.21 -15.19
N ILE A 77 -19.68 3.37 -15.64
CA ILE A 77 -20.01 4.11 -16.86
C ILE A 77 -20.07 5.62 -16.61
N PHE A 78 -20.63 6.04 -15.48
CA PHE A 78 -20.99 7.43 -15.21
C PHE A 78 -20.08 8.14 -14.21
N TYR A 79 -18.93 7.55 -13.82
CA TYR A 79 -18.07 8.07 -12.75
C TYR A 79 -17.62 9.53 -12.92
N HIS A 80 -17.56 10.06 -14.15
CA HIS A 80 -17.23 11.47 -14.42
C HIS A 80 -18.40 12.45 -14.27
N THR A 81 -19.64 11.95 -14.12
CA THR A 81 -20.86 12.77 -14.16
C THR A 81 -21.61 12.79 -12.84
N ILE A 82 -21.26 11.90 -11.91
CA ILE A 82 -21.92 11.79 -10.60
C ILE A 82 -21.04 12.41 -9.51
N PRO A 83 -21.64 12.96 -8.43
CA PRO A 83 -20.89 13.56 -7.32
C PRO A 83 -19.87 12.59 -6.69
N ASP A 84 -18.72 13.09 -6.25
CA ASP A 84 -17.62 12.28 -5.74
C ASP A 84 -17.97 11.43 -4.54
N ALA A 85 -18.81 11.92 -3.64
CA ALA A 85 -19.31 11.13 -2.52
C ALA A 85 -20.05 9.87 -2.99
N ILE A 86 -20.78 9.96 -4.11
CA ILE A 86 -21.49 8.81 -4.71
C ILE A 86 -20.48 7.91 -5.45
N THR A 87 -19.56 8.49 -6.22
CA THR A 87 -18.49 7.73 -6.89
C THR A 87 -17.65 6.93 -5.90
N GLN A 88 -17.23 7.56 -4.81
CA GLN A 88 -16.50 6.94 -3.71
C GLN A 88 -17.31 5.79 -3.09
N PHE A 89 -18.58 6.04 -2.75
CA PHE A 89 -19.45 4.99 -2.21
C PHE A 89 -19.53 3.78 -3.15
N ILE A 90 -19.74 4.01 -4.45
CA ILE A 90 -19.82 2.93 -5.44
C ILE A 90 -18.47 2.19 -5.57
N ARG A 91 -17.35 2.91 -5.56
CA ARG A 91 -16.00 2.30 -5.61
C ARG A 91 -15.72 1.44 -4.38
N VAL A 92 -16.03 1.93 -3.18
CA VAL A 92 -15.88 1.17 -1.93
C VAL A 92 -16.80 -0.05 -1.92
N MET A 93 -18.06 0.11 -2.30
CA MET A 93 -19.02 -0.99 -2.40
C MET A 93 -18.56 -2.04 -3.41
N GLY A 94 -18.21 -1.63 -4.63
CA GLY A 94 -17.81 -2.53 -5.71
C GLY A 94 -16.51 -3.29 -5.42
N THR A 95 -15.48 -2.60 -4.93
CA THR A 95 -14.21 -3.25 -4.56
C THR A 95 -14.38 -4.20 -3.36
N SER A 96 -15.22 -3.83 -2.38
CA SER A 96 -15.60 -4.73 -1.28
C SER A 96 -16.35 -5.96 -1.79
N TRP A 97 -17.33 -5.77 -2.66
CA TRP A 97 -18.12 -6.86 -3.23
C TRP A 97 -17.26 -7.82 -4.05
N MET A 98 -16.34 -7.30 -4.86
CA MET A 98 -15.40 -8.10 -5.64
C MET A 98 -14.51 -8.96 -4.72
N LEU A 99 -13.98 -8.40 -3.63
CA LEU A 99 -13.18 -9.15 -2.65
C LEU A 99 -14.01 -10.22 -1.93
N PHE A 100 -15.26 -9.89 -1.56
CA PHE A 100 -16.22 -10.84 -0.99
C PHE A 100 -16.47 -12.01 -1.95
N LEU A 101 -16.78 -11.71 -3.22
CA LEU A 101 -17.04 -12.71 -4.25
C LEU A 101 -15.82 -13.62 -4.49
N LEU A 102 -14.60 -13.06 -4.49
CA LEU A 102 -13.37 -13.81 -4.66
C LEU A 102 -13.18 -14.84 -3.53
N TYR A 103 -13.31 -14.40 -2.28
CA TYR A 103 -13.13 -15.28 -1.13
C TYR A 103 -14.26 -16.28 -0.95
N ALA A 104 -15.51 -15.83 -1.04
CA ALA A 104 -16.67 -16.68 -0.87
C ALA A 104 -16.74 -17.70 -2.02
N GLY A 105 -16.52 -17.25 -3.27
CA GLY A 105 -16.36 -18.11 -4.44
C GLY A 105 -15.28 -19.17 -4.26
N GLY A 106 -14.09 -18.77 -3.80
CA GLY A 106 -12.99 -19.70 -3.50
C GLY A 106 -13.36 -20.75 -2.45
N LEU A 107 -13.98 -20.35 -1.33
CA LEU A 107 -14.44 -21.28 -0.30
C LEU A 107 -15.53 -22.24 -0.81
N TRP A 108 -16.47 -21.77 -1.63
CA TRP A 108 -17.47 -22.65 -2.24
C TRP A 108 -16.85 -23.65 -3.21
N LEU A 109 -15.86 -23.24 -4.00
CA LEU A 109 -15.13 -24.16 -4.88
C LEU A 109 -14.38 -25.22 -4.08
N ILE A 110 -13.77 -24.86 -2.94
CA ILE A 110 -13.12 -25.81 -2.03
C ILE A 110 -14.14 -26.79 -1.44
N ILE A 111 -15.30 -26.29 -0.96
CA ILE A 111 -16.37 -27.14 -0.43
C ILE A 111 -16.86 -28.13 -1.50
N ASP A 112 -17.05 -27.66 -2.73
CA ASP A 112 -17.50 -28.51 -3.85
C ASP A 112 -16.44 -29.56 -4.21
N LEU A 113 -15.17 -29.19 -4.20
CA LEU A 113 -14.05 -30.12 -4.42
C LEU A 113 -14.01 -31.21 -3.32
N ILE A 114 -14.09 -30.83 -2.04
CA ILE A 114 -14.13 -31.76 -0.91
C ILE A 114 -15.34 -32.70 -1.04
N TYR A 115 -16.50 -32.16 -1.42
CA TYR A 115 -17.71 -32.96 -1.63
C TYR A 115 -17.51 -34.00 -2.75
N ILE A 116 -16.98 -33.60 -3.90
CA ILE A 116 -16.72 -34.51 -5.04
C ILE A 116 -15.74 -35.63 -4.63
N ILE A 117 -14.65 -35.27 -3.95
CA ILE A 117 -13.65 -36.24 -3.47
C ILE A 117 -14.28 -37.23 -2.48
N SER A 118 -15.04 -36.73 -1.50
CA SER A 118 -15.69 -37.59 -0.50
C SER A 118 -16.68 -38.58 -1.13
N ARG A 119 -17.41 -38.18 -2.17
CA ARG A 119 -18.38 -39.03 -2.88
C ARG A 119 -17.72 -40.07 -3.78
N ARG A 120 -16.57 -39.74 -4.38
CA ARG A 120 -15.74 -40.71 -5.12
C ARG A 120 -15.21 -41.79 -4.19
N ILE A 121 -14.82 -41.43 -2.96
CA ILE A 121 -14.39 -42.37 -1.92
C ILE A 121 -15.57 -43.21 -1.41
N GLN A 122 -16.74 -42.59 -1.18
CA GLN A 122 -17.94 -43.26 -0.66
C GLN A 122 -18.80 -43.99 -1.71
N ARG A 123 -18.37 -44.05 -3.00
CA ARG A 123 -19.09 -44.68 -4.13
C ARG A 123 -20.58 -44.27 -4.27
N LYS A 124 -20.92 -43.00 -4.05
CA LYS A 124 -22.30 -42.49 -4.24
C LYS A 124 -22.41 -41.60 -5.49
N SER A 125 -23.62 -41.52 -6.07
CA SER A 125 -23.95 -40.67 -7.22
C SER A 125 -23.55 -39.20 -7.02
N TRP A 126 -23.00 -38.57 -8.07
CA TRP A 126 -22.47 -37.19 -8.08
C TRP A 126 -23.55 -36.10 -8.20
N ARG A 127 -24.82 -36.44 -8.43
CA ARG A 127 -25.88 -35.43 -8.54
C ARG A 127 -26.14 -34.82 -7.16
N PHE A 128 -25.79 -33.53 -6.97
CA PHE A 128 -26.10 -32.68 -5.79
C PHE A 128 -27.60 -32.58 -5.42
N LYS A 129 -28.46 -33.36 -6.08
CA LYS A 129 -29.92 -33.33 -5.94
C LYS A 129 -30.42 -33.95 -4.63
N ASP A 130 -29.63 -34.84 -4.03
CA ASP A 130 -30.10 -35.69 -2.91
C ASP A 130 -29.62 -35.21 -1.53
N GLN A 131 -29.10 -33.98 -1.41
CA GLN A 131 -28.66 -33.44 -0.12
C GLN A 131 -29.81 -32.83 0.67
N SER A 132 -29.76 -32.98 2.00
CA SER A 132 -30.70 -32.32 2.89
C SER A 132 -30.65 -30.80 2.74
N ARG A 133 -31.78 -30.14 2.90
CA ARG A 133 -31.85 -28.67 2.90
C ARG A 133 -30.93 -28.03 3.93
N LYS A 134 -30.77 -28.65 5.11
CA LYS A 134 -29.83 -28.20 6.15
C LYS A 134 -28.40 -28.15 5.60
N TYR A 135 -27.96 -29.19 4.88
CA TYR A 135 -26.64 -29.22 4.28
C TYR A 135 -26.45 -28.10 3.25
N LYS A 136 -27.40 -27.91 2.32
CA LYS A 136 -27.34 -26.84 1.31
C LYS A 136 -27.24 -25.45 1.97
N VAL A 137 -28.06 -25.19 2.98
CA VAL A 137 -28.10 -23.90 3.68
C VAL A 137 -26.81 -23.67 4.48
N ILE A 138 -26.30 -24.69 5.20
CA ILE A 138 -25.06 -24.57 5.98
C ILE A 138 -23.87 -24.31 5.06
N THR A 139 -23.72 -25.07 3.97
CA THR A 139 -22.58 -24.88 3.05
C THR A 139 -22.65 -23.58 2.26
N PHE A 140 -23.84 -23.00 2.12
CA PHE A 140 -23.99 -21.65 1.56
C PHE A 140 -23.67 -20.56 2.59
N LEU A 141 -24.29 -20.61 3.78
CA LEU A 141 -24.17 -19.55 4.79
C LEU A 141 -22.80 -19.53 5.48
N LEU A 142 -22.13 -20.68 5.64
CA LEU A 142 -20.84 -20.73 6.32
C LEU A 142 -19.76 -19.87 5.62
N PRO A 143 -19.50 -19.99 4.30
CA PRO A 143 -18.60 -19.07 3.59
C PRO A 143 -19.02 -17.60 3.72
N VAL A 144 -20.32 -17.29 3.62
CA VAL A 144 -20.82 -15.91 3.77
C VAL A 144 -20.43 -15.33 5.13
N VAL A 145 -20.69 -16.07 6.21
CA VAL A 145 -20.37 -15.64 7.58
C VAL A 145 -18.86 -15.53 7.79
N VAL A 146 -18.10 -16.53 7.36
CA VAL A 146 -16.63 -16.55 7.51
C VAL A 146 -16.00 -15.39 6.75
N VAL A 147 -16.35 -15.19 5.48
CA VAL A 147 -15.78 -14.12 4.65
C VAL A 147 -16.17 -12.74 5.17
N SER A 148 -17.43 -12.56 5.59
CA SER A 148 -17.86 -11.30 6.20
C SER A 148 -17.08 -11.00 7.48
N GLY A 149 -16.82 -12.02 8.33
CA GLY A 149 -15.99 -11.87 9.52
C GLY A 149 -14.53 -11.52 9.21
N VAL A 150 -13.93 -12.19 8.23
CA VAL A 150 -12.55 -11.92 7.76
C VAL A 150 -12.44 -10.50 7.19
N MET A 151 -13.41 -10.07 6.38
CA MET A 151 -13.44 -8.71 5.85
C MET A 151 -13.69 -7.68 6.95
N ALA A 152 -14.61 -7.90 7.88
CA ALA A 152 -14.83 -6.99 9.01
C ALA A 152 -13.55 -6.81 9.85
N HIS A 153 -12.84 -7.90 10.13
CA HIS A 153 -11.53 -7.85 10.79
C HIS A 153 -10.48 -7.12 9.93
N GLY A 154 -10.43 -7.39 8.62
CA GLY A 154 -9.50 -6.70 7.73
C GLY A 154 -9.75 -5.19 7.61
N HIS A 155 -11.02 -4.77 7.64
CA HIS A 155 -11.38 -3.35 7.68
C HIS A 155 -11.00 -2.72 9.01
N TYR A 156 -11.23 -3.43 10.13
CA TYR A 156 -10.78 -3.00 11.45
C TYR A 156 -9.26 -2.78 11.48
N LYS A 157 -8.48 -3.68 10.90
CA LYS A 157 -7.01 -3.56 10.80
C LYS A 157 -6.56 -2.36 9.97
N PHE A 158 -7.30 -1.97 8.94
CA PHE A 158 -7.06 -0.73 8.20
C PHE A 158 -7.39 0.53 9.03
N LEU A 159 -8.53 0.50 9.75
CA LEU A 159 -8.94 1.63 10.57
C LEU A 159 -8.05 1.88 11.79
N HIS A 160 -7.30 0.86 12.24
CA HIS A 160 -6.39 0.92 13.38
C HIS A 160 -4.95 0.57 12.96
N PRO A 161 -4.24 1.51 12.29
CA PRO A 161 -2.84 1.30 11.95
C PRO A 161 -1.98 1.05 13.19
N VAL A 162 -0.97 0.20 13.04
CA VAL A 162 0.01 -0.09 14.09
C VAL A 162 1.16 0.90 13.99
N VAL A 163 1.63 1.44 15.13
CA VAL A 163 2.91 2.15 15.21
C VAL A 163 4.00 1.15 15.55
N GLN A 164 4.75 0.72 14.56
CA GLN A 164 5.80 -0.27 14.70
C GLN A 164 7.09 0.38 15.20
N GLN A 165 7.50 0.06 16.43
CA GLN A 165 8.73 0.57 17.03
C GLN A 165 9.94 -0.21 16.52
N VAL A 166 10.94 0.48 15.98
CA VAL A 166 12.14 -0.15 15.37
C VAL A 166 13.41 0.52 15.90
N PRO A 167 14.14 -0.12 16.84
CA PRO A 167 15.42 0.39 17.29
C PRO A 167 16.53 0.04 16.30
N ILE A 168 17.31 1.03 15.88
CA ILE A 168 18.45 0.87 14.97
C ILE A 168 19.69 1.49 15.60
N THR A 169 20.86 0.91 15.33
CA THR A 169 22.15 1.48 15.73
C THR A 169 23.02 1.63 14.50
N VAL A 170 23.32 2.87 14.15
CA VAL A 170 24.25 3.24 13.08
C VAL A 170 25.62 3.51 13.72
N TYR A 171 26.66 2.91 13.14
CA TYR A 171 28.03 3.00 13.65
C TYR A 171 28.82 4.08 12.92
N LYS A 172 28.27 5.29 12.92
CA LYS A 172 28.86 6.54 12.43
C LYS A 172 28.39 7.67 13.34
N GLN A 173 29.21 8.69 13.49
CA GLN A 173 28.85 9.90 14.24
C GLN A 173 27.92 10.80 13.43
N ALA A 174 26.97 11.43 14.10
CA ALA A 174 25.97 12.31 13.49
C ALA A 174 26.01 13.69 14.15
N GLY A 175 27.15 14.38 14.09
CA GLY A 175 27.32 15.66 14.81
C GLY A 175 27.05 15.49 16.31
N ASP A 176 26.17 16.32 16.87
CA ASP A 176 25.80 16.30 18.29
C ASP A 176 24.59 15.39 18.60
N PHE A 177 24.07 14.63 17.61
CA PHE A 177 22.93 13.75 17.81
C PHE A 177 23.35 12.41 18.43
N ASP A 178 22.92 12.14 19.66
CA ASP A 178 23.00 10.80 20.27
C ASP A 178 21.98 9.82 19.65
N SER A 179 20.78 10.32 19.34
CA SER A 179 19.71 9.55 18.73
C SER A 179 18.69 10.41 17.98
N LEU A 180 17.95 9.78 17.07
CA LEU A 180 16.84 10.38 16.33
C LEU A 180 15.60 9.51 16.38
N ARG A 181 14.44 10.15 16.50
CA ARG A 181 13.12 9.54 16.32
C ARG A 181 12.58 9.89 14.94
N ILE A 182 12.57 8.89 14.06
CA ILE A 182 12.16 9.06 12.67
C ILE A 182 10.80 8.38 12.47
N ALA A 183 9.79 9.16 12.08
CA ALA A 183 8.55 8.60 11.57
C ALA A 183 8.73 8.24 10.09
N MET A 184 8.70 6.95 9.77
CA MET A 184 8.69 6.46 8.39
C MET A 184 7.27 6.08 8.00
N ILE A 185 6.81 6.65 6.89
CA ILE A 185 5.47 6.45 6.32
C ILE A 185 5.62 6.06 4.86
N GLY A 186 4.86 5.06 4.41
CA GLY A 186 4.77 4.70 3.00
C GLY A 186 3.32 4.54 2.60
N ASP A 187 3.07 4.70 1.31
CA ASP A 187 1.83 4.24 0.67
C ASP A 187 0.58 4.82 1.36
N LEU A 188 0.55 6.15 1.54
CA LEU A 188 -0.59 6.86 2.11
C LEU A 188 -1.80 6.77 1.16
N HIS A 189 -1.56 6.82 -0.16
CA HIS A 189 -2.54 6.68 -1.23
C HIS A 189 -3.77 7.58 -1.08
N MET A 190 -3.57 8.85 -0.73
CA MET A 190 -4.68 9.80 -0.67
C MET A 190 -5.42 9.86 -2.00
N GLY A 191 -6.75 9.92 -1.92
CA GLY A 191 -7.62 9.99 -3.08
C GLY A 191 -9.05 9.57 -2.75
N TRP A 192 -9.78 9.04 -3.73
CA TRP A 192 -11.18 8.63 -3.55
C TRP A 192 -11.33 7.52 -2.51
N MET A 193 -10.34 6.63 -2.36
CA MET A 193 -10.40 5.55 -1.37
C MET A 193 -9.88 5.99 0.00
N ILE A 194 -8.90 6.88 0.05
CA ILE A 194 -8.33 7.43 1.28
C ILE A 194 -8.62 8.93 1.30
N ASN A 195 -9.78 9.25 1.85
CA ASN A 195 -10.34 10.61 1.83
C ASN A 195 -9.82 11.49 2.99
N ARG A 196 -10.27 12.75 3.09
CA ARG A 196 -9.78 13.69 4.11
C ARG A 196 -9.89 13.17 5.53
N LYS A 197 -10.95 12.42 5.88
CA LYS A 197 -11.12 11.81 7.21
C LYS A 197 -10.00 10.80 7.51
N HIS A 198 -9.58 10.04 6.52
CA HIS A 198 -8.47 9.10 6.64
C HIS A 198 -7.14 9.85 6.74
N THR A 199 -6.90 10.83 5.86
CA THR A 199 -5.71 11.68 5.88
C THR A 199 -5.54 12.35 7.24
N LYS A 200 -6.60 12.98 7.77
CA LYS A 200 -6.60 13.59 9.09
C LYS A 200 -6.16 12.60 10.17
N ARG A 201 -6.74 11.39 10.18
CA ARG A 201 -6.41 10.35 11.16
C ARG A 201 -4.95 9.92 11.07
N PHE A 202 -4.41 9.79 9.86
CA PHE A 202 -3.02 9.44 9.65
C PHE A 202 -2.06 10.55 10.09
N VAL A 203 -2.37 11.80 9.76
CA VAL A 203 -1.60 12.97 10.21
C VAL A 203 -1.63 13.08 11.73
N ASP A 204 -2.80 12.94 12.36
CA ASP A 204 -2.93 12.94 13.82
C ASP A 204 -2.05 11.83 14.44
N LEU A 205 -2.12 10.61 13.91
CA LEU A 205 -1.31 9.48 14.38
C LEU A 205 0.20 9.76 14.31
N ILE A 206 0.68 10.35 13.21
CA ILE A 206 2.09 10.70 12.99
C ILE A 206 2.53 11.75 14.02
N MET A 207 1.75 12.82 14.16
CA MET A 207 2.08 13.95 15.04
C MET A 207 2.03 13.56 16.52
N ASP A 208 1.14 12.65 16.91
CA ASP A 208 1.07 12.09 18.27
C ASP A 208 2.37 11.37 18.68
N GLN A 209 3.18 10.94 17.70
CA GLN A 209 4.46 10.29 17.99
C GLN A 209 5.60 11.26 18.30
N ASN A 210 5.41 12.57 18.16
CA ASN A 210 6.44 13.60 18.36
C ASN A 210 7.79 13.24 17.68
N PRO A 211 7.81 13.04 16.35
CA PRO A 211 9.03 12.69 15.63
C PRO A 211 9.99 13.88 15.49
N ASP A 212 11.30 13.60 15.46
CA ASP A 212 12.33 14.58 15.14
C ASP A 212 12.41 14.83 13.63
N LEU A 213 12.11 13.78 12.84
CA LEU A 213 12.17 13.75 11.38
C LEU A 213 11.01 12.90 10.83
N ILE A 214 10.34 13.37 9.78
CA ILE A 214 9.30 12.59 9.09
C ILE A 214 9.80 12.26 7.68
N LEU A 215 9.81 10.97 7.33
CA LEU A 215 10.25 10.46 6.04
C LEU A 215 9.13 9.67 5.37
N PHE A 216 8.74 10.10 4.18
CA PHE A 216 7.86 9.36 3.30
C PHE A 216 8.65 8.55 2.26
N VAL A 217 8.25 7.31 2.01
CA VAL A 217 8.90 6.43 1.01
C VAL A 217 8.07 6.32 -0.27
N GLY A 218 7.44 7.42 -0.69
CA GLY A 218 6.63 7.49 -1.91
C GLY A 218 5.17 7.05 -1.73
N ASP A 219 4.42 7.16 -2.83
CA ASP A 219 2.99 6.83 -2.95
C ASP A 219 2.11 7.57 -1.93
N ILE A 220 2.24 8.89 -1.91
CA ILE A 220 1.43 9.76 -1.04
C ILE A 220 0.05 10.00 -1.65
N ILE A 221 -0.02 10.18 -2.98
CA ILE A 221 -1.26 10.45 -3.72
C ILE A 221 -1.49 9.35 -4.76
N ASP A 222 -2.66 8.69 -4.72
CA ASP A 222 -2.93 7.44 -5.44
C ASP A 222 -3.03 7.60 -6.97
N SER A 223 -3.72 8.63 -7.45
CA SER A 223 -3.95 8.82 -8.89
C SER A 223 -4.04 10.31 -9.21
N HIS A 224 -5.24 10.84 -9.46
CA HIS A 224 -5.45 12.25 -9.78
C HIS A 224 -5.32 13.15 -8.55
N ILE A 225 -4.95 14.40 -8.79
CA ILE A 225 -4.87 15.45 -7.77
C ILE A 225 -6.24 16.06 -7.40
N GLU A 226 -7.24 15.88 -8.25
CA GLU A 226 -8.62 16.37 -8.07
C GLU A 226 -9.25 16.06 -6.70
N PRO A 227 -9.19 14.83 -6.12
CA PRO A 227 -9.92 14.57 -4.86
C PRO A 227 -9.25 15.30 -3.68
N ILE A 228 -7.94 15.54 -3.79
CA ILE A 228 -7.10 16.16 -2.77
C ILE A 228 -7.53 17.61 -2.65
N LEU A 229 -7.75 18.27 -3.80
CA LEU A 229 -8.21 19.65 -3.86
C LEU A 229 -9.68 19.78 -3.45
N GLU A 230 -10.55 18.89 -3.94
CA GLU A 230 -11.98 18.93 -3.63
C GLU A 230 -12.28 18.73 -2.15
N GLU A 231 -11.61 17.77 -1.51
CA GLU A 231 -11.78 17.53 -0.07
C GLU A 231 -10.83 18.36 0.80
N ARG A 232 -9.93 19.16 0.19
CA ARG A 232 -8.89 19.95 0.87
C ARG A 232 -8.01 19.08 1.79
N MET A 233 -7.54 17.95 1.28
CA MET A 233 -6.67 17.02 2.01
C MET A 233 -5.24 17.56 2.18
N ASP A 234 -4.81 18.45 1.28
CA ASP A 234 -3.57 19.21 1.35
C ASP A 234 -3.46 20.05 2.63
N GLU A 235 -4.58 20.53 3.17
CA GLU A 235 -4.61 21.22 4.46
C GLU A 235 -4.26 20.32 5.63
N GLU A 236 -4.64 19.04 5.57
CA GLU A 236 -4.26 18.07 6.58
C GLU A 236 -2.76 17.75 6.49
N LEU A 237 -2.23 17.58 5.27
CA LEU A 237 -0.78 17.40 5.08
C LEU A 237 0.03 18.59 5.58
N SER A 238 -0.47 19.81 5.39
CA SER A 238 0.19 21.05 5.83
C SER A 238 0.36 21.15 7.36
N ARG A 239 -0.29 20.25 8.13
CA ARG A 239 -0.13 20.15 9.58
C ARG A 239 1.07 19.29 10.00
N LEU A 240 1.65 18.53 9.08
CA LEU A 240 2.85 17.73 9.34
C LEU A 240 4.01 18.66 9.65
N HIS A 241 4.65 18.44 10.79
CA HIS A 241 5.80 19.22 11.21
C HIS A 241 6.74 18.37 12.05
N ALA A 242 8.04 18.47 11.79
CA ALA A 242 9.08 17.89 12.62
C ALA A 242 10.28 18.84 12.63
N PRO A 243 11.03 18.93 13.75
CA PRO A 243 12.16 19.86 13.88
C PRO A 243 13.20 19.77 12.76
N LEU A 244 13.48 18.55 12.27
CA LEU A 244 14.47 18.31 11.22
C LEU A 244 13.87 18.29 9.80
N GLY A 245 12.55 18.47 9.69
CA GLY A 245 11.82 18.57 8.42
C GLY A 245 11.01 17.33 8.06
N VAL A 246 10.35 17.45 6.91
CA VAL A 246 9.50 16.41 6.31
C VAL A 246 9.97 16.19 4.88
N TYR A 247 10.44 14.98 4.56
CA TYR A 247 11.00 14.66 3.25
C TYR A 247 10.35 13.43 2.65
N SER A 248 10.33 13.33 1.33
CA SER A 248 9.85 12.15 0.61
C SER A 248 10.70 11.86 -0.62
N CYS A 249 10.75 10.59 -1.04
CA CYS A 249 11.04 10.25 -2.44
C CYS A 249 9.75 10.14 -3.26
N THR A 250 9.86 9.92 -4.57
CA THR A 250 8.71 9.57 -5.42
C THR A 250 8.43 8.07 -5.32
N GLY A 251 7.16 7.69 -5.42
CA GLY A 251 6.72 6.34 -5.74
C GLY A 251 6.10 6.28 -7.14
N ASN A 252 5.67 5.10 -7.55
CA ASN A 252 5.11 4.93 -8.89
C ASN A 252 3.75 5.62 -9.05
N HIS A 253 3.01 5.88 -7.97
CA HIS A 253 1.73 6.59 -8.00
C HIS A 253 1.89 8.11 -8.14
N GLU A 254 3.01 8.71 -7.71
CA GLU A 254 3.30 10.12 -8.02
C GLU A 254 3.34 10.35 -9.55
N TYR A 255 3.71 9.33 -10.33
CA TYR A 255 3.75 9.40 -11.79
C TYR A 255 2.45 8.98 -12.51
N ARG A 256 1.42 8.55 -11.77
CA ARG A 256 0.10 8.24 -12.34
C ARG A 256 -0.75 9.50 -12.47
N TYR A 257 -0.76 10.12 -13.64
CA TYR A 257 -1.45 11.40 -13.90
C TYR A 257 -0.88 12.55 -13.07
N ASP A 258 -1.06 13.80 -13.52
CA ASP A 258 -0.83 15.03 -12.75
C ASP A 258 0.49 15.08 -11.95
N ALA A 259 1.58 14.54 -12.50
CA ALA A 259 2.77 14.19 -11.72
C ALA A 259 3.46 15.43 -11.12
N GLU A 260 3.70 16.45 -11.94
CA GLU A 260 4.35 17.68 -11.48
C GLU A 260 3.41 18.51 -10.60
N GLU A 261 2.11 18.47 -10.86
CA GLU A 261 1.09 19.12 -10.04
C GLU A 261 1.04 18.49 -8.63
N LYS A 262 1.06 17.16 -8.54
CA LYS A 262 1.12 16.45 -7.25
C LYS A 262 2.39 16.76 -6.49
N ILE A 263 3.54 16.70 -7.15
CA ILE A 263 4.84 17.03 -6.53
C ILE A 263 4.83 18.49 -6.03
N GLN A 264 4.29 19.43 -6.82
CA GLN A 264 4.19 20.83 -6.39
C GLN A 264 3.24 21.01 -5.21
N LEU A 265 2.10 20.31 -5.18
CA LEU A 265 1.17 20.33 -4.06
C LEU A 265 1.82 19.81 -2.78
N LEU A 266 2.54 18.67 -2.85
CA LEU A 266 3.24 18.09 -1.71
C LEU A 266 4.32 19.05 -1.16
N ASN A 267 5.10 19.66 -2.04
CA ASN A 267 6.08 20.69 -1.65
C ASN A 267 5.40 21.91 -0.99
N ASN A 268 4.28 22.38 -1.53
CA ASN A 268 3.52 23.49 -0.95
C ASN A 268 2.94 23.15 0.43
N ALA A 269 2.61 21.88 0.67
CA ALA A 269 2.17 21.36 1.97
C ALA A 269 3.32 21.12 2.95
N GLY A 270 4.56 21.48 2.60
CA GLY A 270 5.74 21.35 3.48
C GLY A 270 6.44 19.99 3.43
N ILE A 271 6.06 19.10 2.50
CA ILE A 271 6.74 17.82 2.26
C ILE A 271 7.75 18.01 1.13
N ILE A 272 9.04 18.03 1.48
CA ILE A 272 10.12 18.27 0.52
C ILE A 272 10.34 17.01 -0.31
N MET A 273 9.98 17.07 -1.60
CA MET A 273 10.17 15.97 -2.55
C MET A 273 11.61 15.93 -3.05
N LEU A 274 12.36 14.91 -2.63
CA LEU A 274 13.71 14.60 -3.07
C LEU A 274 13.66 13.71 -4.32
N ARG A 275 14.12 14.23 -5.46
CA ARG A 275 14.10 13.58 -6.76
C ARG A 275 15.53 13.39 -7.28
N ASP A 276 16.10 12.20 -7.08
CA ASP A 276 17.52 11.93 -7.35
C ASP A 276 18.42 13.05 -6.81
N SER A 277 18.20 13.39 -5.53
CA SER A 277 18.83 14.50 -4.81
C SER A 277 19.00 14.17 -3.34
N ALA A 278 19.85 14.93 -2.65
CA ALA A 278 20.12 14.74 -1.23
C ALA A 278 20.06 16.05 -0.44
N VAL A 279 19.81 15.92 0.86
CA VAL A 279 19.90 17.01 1.83
C VAL A 279 20.81 16.59 2.98
N LEU A 280 21.72 17.48 3.38
CA LEU A 280 22.53 17.35 4.58
C LEU A 280 21.81 18.07 5.72
N ILE A 281 21.31 17.32 6.70
CA ILE A 281 20.56 17.87 7.83
C ILE A 281 21.54 18.20 8.96
N ASP A 282 21.51 19.44 9.45
CA ASP A 282 22.32 19.97 10.56
C ASP A 282 23.82 19.63 10.46
N SER A 283 24.36 19.56 9.23
CA SER A 283 25.73 19.12 8.96
C SER A 283 26.09 17.71 9.47
N ALA A 284 25.10 16.93 9.92
CA ALA A 284 25.26 15.71 10.70
C ALA A 284 25.04 14.43 9.88
N PHE A 285 23.96 14.35 9.10
CA PHE A 285 23.62 13.16 8.32
C PHE A 285 22.87 13.51 7.04
N TYR A 286 22.89 12.60 6.07
CA TYR A 286 22.21 12.79 4.79
C TYR A 286 20.87 12.06 4.75
N VAL A 287 19.87 12.72 4.15
CA VAL A 287 18.67 12.06 3.61
C VAL A 287 18.74 12.17 2.09
N VAL A 288 18.64 11.02 1.43
CA VAL A 288 18.73 10.91 -0.03
C VAL A 288 17.41 10.35 -0.54
N GLY A 289 16.77 11.06 -1.47
CA GLY A 289 15.58 10.56 -2.15
C GLY A 289 15.90 10.20 -3.59
N ARG A 290 15.57 8.96 -3.96
CA ARG A 290 15.74 8.45 -5.30
C ARG A 290 14.42 8.51 -6.07
N GLU A 291 14.50 8.77 -7.37
CA GLU A 291 13.35 8.62 -8.25
C GLU A 291 12.87 7.16 -8.31
N ASP A 292 11.56 6.96 -8.40
CA ASP A 292 10.97 5.64 -8.61
C ASP A 292 11.44 4.99 -9.92
N GLU A 293 11.46 3.64 -9.96
CA GLU A 293 11.92 2.85 -11.10
C GLU A 293 11.14 3.10 -12.40
N VAL A 294 9.92 3.63 -12.33
CA VAL A 294 9.17 4.04 -13.54
C VAL A 294 9.90 5.11 -14.34
N ILE A 295 10.79 5.88 -13.70
CA ILE A 295 11.68 6.82 -14.39
C ILE A 295 12.90 6.06 -14.91
N LEU A 296 12.82 5.64 -16.17
CA LEU A 296 13.88 4.86 -16.85
C LEU A 296 15.27 5.53 -16.87
N LYS A 297 15.33 6.85 -16.66
CA LYS A 297 16.57 7.63 -16.62
C LYS A 297 17.05 7.90 -15.18
N ARG A 298 16.43 7.29 -14.16
CA ARG A 298 16.82 7.46 -12.77
C ARG A 298 18.29 7.10 -12.58
N LYS A 299 18.98 7.81 -11.68
CA LYS A 299 20.38 7.53 -11.37
C LYS A 299 20.48 6.21 -10.61
N SER A 300 21.58 5.48 -10.82
CA SER A 300 22.00 4.49 -9.84
C SER A 300 22.37 5.20 -8.54
N ILE A 301 22.20 4.55 -7.40
CA ILE A 301 22.45 5.17 -6.10
C ILE A 301 23.93 5.60 -5.95
N LYS A 302 24.87 4.83 -6.52
CA LYS A 302 26.29 5.19 -6.56
C LYS A 302 26.54 6.47 -7.37
N ASN A 303 25.89 6.60 -8.54
CA ASN A 303 26.01 7.81 -9.35
C ASN A 303 25.32 9.00 -8.68
N LEU A 304 24.21 8.76 -7.99
CA LEU A 304 23.52 9.77 -7.19
C LEU A 304 24.43 10.28 -6.06
N PHE A 305 25.02 9.38 -5.28
CA PHE A 305 25.94 9.75 -4.20
C PHE A 305 27.14 10.54 -4.72
N SER A 306 27.70 10.13 -5.86
CA SER A 306 28.80 10.86 -6.50
C SER A 306 28.38 12.24 -7.01
N ALA A 307 27.18 12.37 -7.57
CA ALA A 307 26.68 13.64 -8.12
C ALA A 307 26.36 14.66 -7.01
N GLU A 308 25.81 14.20 -5.89
CA GLU A 308 25.45 15.04 -4.75
C GLU A 308 26.62 15.25 -3.77
N GLY A 309 27.77 14.61 -4.02
CA GLY A 309 28.97 14.76 -3.19
C GLY A 309 28.79 14.22 -1.77
N ILE A 310 28.15 13.06 -1.63
CA ILE A 310 27.83 12.45 -0.33
C ILE A 310 29.11 12.04 0.40
N ASP A 311 29.30 12.58 1.59
CA ASP A 311 30.36 12.18 2.52
C ASP A 311 29.93 10.95 3.34
N LEU A 312 30.42 9.78 2.94
CA LEU A 312 30.11 8.50 3.59
C LEU A 312 30.68 8.34 5.00
N THR A 313 31.47 9.29 5.50
CA THR A 313 31.86 9.31 6.92
C THR A 313 30.68 9.66 7.84
N LYS A 314 29.65 10.31 7.28
CA LYS A 314 28.38 10.60 7.95
C LYS A 314 27.33 9.52 7.69
N PRO A 315 26.32 9.38 8.56
CA PRO A 315 25.17 8.53 8.30
C PRO A 315 24.44 8.93 7.02
N VAL A 316 24.02 7.94 6.24
CA VAL A 316 23.21 8.15 5.04
C VAL A 316 21.93 7.32 5.11
N ILE A 317 20.79 8.01 5.03
CA ILE A 317 19.45 7.43 4.98
C ILE A 317 18.94 7.57 3.55
N VAL A 318 18.63 6.45 2.90
CA VAL A 318 18.09 6.42 1.54
C VAL A 318 16.59 6.12 1.58
N LEU A 319 15.82 6.92 0.86
CA LEU A 319 14.41 6.71 0.54
C LEU A 319 14.33 6.23 -0.91
N ASN A 320 13.86 4.99 -1.09
CA ASN A 320 13.61 4.40 -2.41
C ASN A 320 12.30 3.63 -2.32
N HIS A 321 11.34 3.91 -3.19
CA HIS A 321 9.99 3.40 -3.01
C HIS A 321 9.89 1.88 -3.19
N THR A 322 10.47 1.36 -4.27
CA THR A 322 10.37 -0.05 -4.67
C THR A 322 11.59 -0.85 -4.16
N PRO A 323 11.41 -1.95 -3.40
CA PRO A 323 12.52 -2.78 -2.91
C PRO A 323 12.98 -3.80 -3.96
N ASP A 324 13.37 -3.33 -5.14
CA ASP A 324 13.78 -4.13 -6.31
C ASP A 324 15.19 -4.70 -6.17
N ASP A 325 16.16 -3.87 -5.80
CA ASP A 325 17.56 -4.25 -5.62
C ASP A 325 18.15 -3.67 -4.34
N LEU A 326 18.11 -4.46 -3.26
CA LEU A 326 18.66 -4.05 -1.97
C LEU A 326 20.19 -4.04 -1.92
N ASP A 327 20.87 -4.69 -2.88
CA ASP A 327 22.34 -4.66 -2.96
C ASP A 327 22.82 -3.26 -3.38
N GLU A 328 22.04 -2.54 -4.19
CA GLU A 328 22.44 -1.22 -4.70
C GLU A 328 22.75 -0.24 -3.56
N GLU A 329 21.83 -0.03 -2.62
CA GLU A 329 22.04 0.86 -1.47
C GLU A 329 23.11 0.32 -0.51
N ALA A 330 23.17 -1.00 -0.34
CA ALA A 330 24.12 -1.62 0.58
C ALA A 330 25.57 -1.49 0.10
N GLU A 331 25.81 -1.74 -1.19
CA GLU A 331 27.13 -1.63 -1.83
C GLU A 331 27.58 -0.17 -1.97
N ALA A 332 26.64 0.78 -2.10
CA ALA A 332 26.95 2.20 -2.11
C ALA A 332 27.27 2.78 -0.72
N GLY A 333 27.09 2.00 0.35
CA GLY A 333 27.45 2.37 1.71
C GLY A 333 26.39 3.16 2.47
N ALA A 334 25.12 3.06 2.08
CA ALA A 334 24.02 3.59 2.86
C ALA A 334 23.96 2.92 4.25
N ASP A 335 23.58 3.67 5.29
CA ASP A 335 23.44 3.11 6.64
C ASP A 335 22.02 2.61 6.89
N ILE A 336 21.04 3.30 6.32
CA ILE A 336 19.62 2.96 6.40
C ILE A 336 19.01 3.10 5.00
N ALA A 337 18.23 2.11 4.56
CA ALA A 337 17.46 2.15 3.32
C ALA A 337 16.00 1.79 3.59
N LEU A 338 15.10 2.69 3.21
CA LEU A 338 13.68 2.64 3.57
C LEU A 338 12.83 2.53 2.30
N TYR A 339 11.90 1.57 2.29
CA TYR A 339 11.07 1.24 1.14
C TYR A 339 9.60 1.03 1.52
N GLY A 340 8.71 1.11 0.53
CA GLY A 340 7.26 0.86 0.61
C GLY A 340 6.81 -0.10 -0.49
N HIS A 341 5.82 0.29 -1.29
CA HIS A 341 5.37 -0.33 -2.55
C HIS A 341 4.65 -1.68 -2.44
N THR A 342 5.17 -2.60 -1.61
CA THR A 342 4.71 -3.99 -1.62
C THR A 342 3.34 -4.16 -0.99
N HIS A 343 2.93 -3.21 -0.13
CA HIS A 343 1.78 -3.31 0.77
C HIS A 343 1.73 -4.58 1.64
N HIS A 344 2.84 -5.33 1.74
CA HIS A 344 2.82 -6.72 2.17
C HIS A 344 1.71 -7.55 1.47
N GLY A 345 1.38 -7.20 0.22
CA GLY A 345 0.32 -7.81 -0.58
C GLY A 345 -1.12 -7.41 -0.23
N GLN A 346 -1.35 -6.53 0.76
CA GLN A 346 -2.62 -5.97 1.22
C GLN A 346 -3.68 -6.96 1.74
N ALA A 347 -4.02 -7.99 0.97
CA ALA A 347 -4.98 -9.03 1.31
C ALA A 347 -4.46 -10.42 0.93
N PHE A 348 -4.63 -11.39 1.83
CA PHE A 348 -4.25 -12.78 1.60
C PHE A 348 -4.89 -13.35 0.31
N PRO A 349 -4.18 -14.16 -0.49
CA PRO A 349 -2.80 -14.61 -0.32
C PRO A 349 -1.74 -13.69 -0.96
N GLY A 350 -2.07 -12.42 -1.24
CA GLY A 350 -1.15 -11.46 -1.86
C GLY A 350 0.17 -11.32 -1.10
N ASN A 351 0.14 -11.42 0.24
CA ASN A 351 1.33 -11.41 1.08
C ASN A 351 2.30 -12.56 0.77
N ILE A 352 1.79 -13.74 0.42
CA ILE A 352 2.61 -14.88 -0.03
C ILE A 352 3.22 -14.56 -1.39
N ALA A 353 2.43 -14.01 -2.32
CA ALA A 353 2.93 -13.65 -3.65
C ALA A 353 4.06 -12.62 -3.56
N THR A 354 3.93 -11.59 -2.73
CA THR A 354 4.98 -10.59 -2.53
C THR A 354 6.25 -11.18 -1.92
N GLN A 355 6.13 -12.15 -1.00
CA GLN A 355 7.29 -12.84 -0.40
C GLN A 355 8.06 -13.73 -1.40
N ILE A 356 7.42 -14.11 -2.51
CA ILE A 356 8.07 -14.85 -3.60
C ILE A 356 8.82 -13.89 -4.54
N VAL A 357 8.28 -12.68 -4.73
CA VAL A 357 8.82 -11.68 -5.68
C VAL A 357 9.96 -10.87 -5.07
N PHE A 358 9.83 -10.42 -3.83
CA PHE A 358 10.78 -9.51 -3.19
C PHE A 358 11.66 -10.23 -2.18
N GLU A 359 12.96 -9.87 -2.14
CA GLU A 359 13.90 -10.36 -1.13
C GLU A 359 13.41 -10.01 0.30
N VAL A 360 12.80 -8.84 0.45
CA VAL A 360 12.09 -8.41 1.65
C VAL A 360 10.75 -7.81 1.22
N ALA A 361 9.66 -8.56 1.43
CA ALA A 361 8.32 -8.06 1.14
C ALA A 361 7.79 -7.12 2.24
N HIS A 362 8.21 -7.30 3.49
CA HIS A 362 7.76 -6.52 4.63
C HIS A 362 8.71 -6.74 5.82
N GLY A 363 8.98 -5.68 6.57
CA GLY A 363 9.74 -5.71 7.81
C GLY A 363 11.23 -5.38 7.64
N TYR A 364 11.99 -5.76 8.66
CA TYR A 364 13.40 -5.39 8.81
C TYR A 364 14.35 -6.47 8.28
N LYS A 365 15.42 -6.05 7.60
CA LYS A 365 16.57 -6.88 7.26
C LYS A 365 17.87 -6.10 7.42
N LYS A 366 18.92 -6.75 7.90
CA LYS A 366 20.28 -6.19 7.83
C LYS A 366 21.01 -6.77 6.62
N LYS A 367 21.45 -5.91 5.71
CA LYS A 367 22.18 -6.30 4.49
C LYS A 367 23.58 -5.68 4.53
N GLY A 368 24.58 -6.50 4.81
CA GLY A 368 25.92 -6.01 5.15
C GLY A 368 25.88 -5.05 6.34
N ASN A 369 26.22 -3.79 6.10
CA ASN A 369 26.21 -2.74 7.12
C ASN A 369 24.92 -1.92 7.14
N THR A 370 24.06 -2.09 6.14
CA THR A 370 22.85 -1.31 5.90
C THR A 370 21.65 -1.92 6.60
N HIS A 371 20.90 -1.07 7.26
CA HIS A 371 19.62 -1.41 7.86
C HIS A 371 18.50 -1.16 6.83
N VAL A 372 17.89 -2.23 6.34
CA VAL A 372 16.77 -2.17 5.40
C VAL A 372 15.46 -2.32 6.15
N TYR A 373 14.48 -1.48 5.81
CA TYR A 373 13.10 -1.66 6.26
C TYR A 373 12.11 -1.45 5.11
N VAL A 374 11.21 -2.41 4.92
CA VAL A 374 10.11 -2.33 3.95
C VAL A 374 8.79 -2.23 4.72
N THR A 375 8.12 -1.08 4.65
CA THR A 375 6.81 -0.90 5.30
C THR A 375 5.70 -1.59 4.53
N SER A 376 4.68 -2.10 5.23
CA SER A 376 3.44 -2.54 4.58
C SER A 376 2.54 -1.38 4.14
N GLY A 377 2.95 -0.14 4.43
CA GLY A 377 2.20 1.08 4.12
C GLY A 377 1.09 1.36 5.15
N ILE A 378 0.76 2.64 5.32
CA ILE A 378 -0.31 3.06 6.23
C ILE A 378 -1.68 3.06 5.53
N GLY A 379 -1.70 3.47 4.26
CA GLY A 379 -2.88 3.53 3.39
C GLY A 379 -3.13 2.23 2.64
N LEU A 380 -3.77 2.31 1.47
CA LEU A 380 -4.21 1.16 0.68
C LEU A 380 -4.39 1.55 -0.80
N VAL A 381 -4.25 0.58 -1.70
CA VAL A 381 -4.68 0.71 -3.10
C VAL A 381 -5.98 -0.06 -3.29
N GLY A 382 -7.08 0.63 -3.57
CA GLY A 382 -8.39 0.02 -3.80
C GLY A 382 -9.12 -0.41 -2.51
N PRO A 383 -9.50 -1.69 -2.33
CA PRO A 383 -10.44 -2.12 -1.29
C PRO A 383 -9.92 -1.83 0.14
N GLN A 384 -10.82 -1.33 1.00
CA GLN A 384 -10.51 -0.86 2.36
C GLN A 384 -10.26 -1.98 3.41
N TYR A 385 -9.36 -2.93 3.11
CA TYR A 385 -9.13 -4.12 3.93
C TYR A 385 -7.66 -4.54 3.99
N ARG A 386 -7.18 -4.83 5.21
CA ARG A 386 -5.89 -5.50 5.48
C ARG A 386 -6.12 -6.92 5.97
N ILE A 387 -6.12 -7.90 5.06
CA ILE A 387 -6.42 -9.32 5.40
C ILE A 387 -5.13 -10.12 5.43
N GLY A 388 -4.75 -10.65 6.59
CA GLY A 388 -3.47 -11.34 6.77
C GLY A 388 -2.25 -10.41 6.75
N THR A 389 -2.49 -9.09 6.83
CA THR A 389 -1.49 -8.01 6.79
C THR A 389 -1.88 -6.92 7.81
N VAL A 390 -1.12 -5.82 7.86
CA VAL A 390 -1.41 -4.67 8.72
C VAL A 390 -1.29 -3.38 7.92
N SER A 391 -2.01 -2.34 8.35
CA SER A 391 -1.61 -0.95 8.05
C SER A 391 -0.63 -0.54 9.14
N GLU A 392 0.49 0.06 8.75
CA GLU A 392 1.51 0.48 9.73
C GLU A 392 2.14 1.82 9.38
N MET A 393 2.60 2.51 10.42
CA MET A 393 3.69 3.48 10.33
C MET A 393 4.85 2.99 11.20
N VAL A 394 6.07 3.34 10.83
CA VAL A 394 7.25 2.91 11.56
C VAL A 394 7.79 4.08 12.37
N MET A 395 8.00 3.86 13.67
CA MET A 395 8.69 4.79 14.53
C MET A 395 10.08 4.23 14.81
N MET A 396 11.05 4.77 14.08
CA MET A 396 12.42 4.30 14.13
C MET A 396 13.23 5.12 15.12
N THR A 397 13.83 4.46 16.11
CA THR A 397 14.78 5.11 17.02
C THR A 397 16.19 4.77 16.57
N VAL A 398 16.86 5.69 15.91
CA VAL A 398 18.23 5.53 15.41
C VAL A 398 19.20 6.04 16.46
N LYS A 399 20.12 5.21 16.92
CA LYS A 399 21.21 5.59 17.82
C LYS A 399 22.54 5.64 17.06
N PHE A 400 23.34 6.68 17.29
CA PHE A 400 24.64 6.85 16.66
C PHE A 400 25.77 6.46 17.60
N LYS A 401 26.83 5.83 17.07
CA LYS A 401 28.00 5.36 17.83
C LYS A 401 29.28 5.47 17.02
N ASP A 402 30.38 5.83 17.70
CA ASP A 402 31.72 6.01 17.11
C ASP A 402 32.27 4.80 16.34
N SER A 403 32.00 3.59 16.84
CA SER A 403 32.56 2.38 16.26
C SER A 403 31.80 1.13 16.70
N ARG A 404 31.88 0.08 15.90
CA ARG A 404 31.37 -1.23 16.29
C ARG A 404 32.18 -1.77 17.45
N PRO A 405 31.54 -2.36 18.48
CA PRO A 405 32.30 -3.16 19.43
C PRO A 405 33.05 -4.27 18.66
N PRO A 406 34.29 -4.61 19.07
CA PRO A 406 35.03 -5.70 18.47
C PRO A 406 34.17 -6.97 18.51
N PHE A 407 34.10 -7.67 17.37
CA PHE A 407 33.22 -8.81 17.11
C PHE A 407 33.20 -9.76 18.32
N ARG A 408 32.09 -9.77 19.06
CA ARG A 408 31.68 -10.92 19.85
C ARG A 408 30.51 -11.51 19.09
N ASP A 409 30.61 -12.79 18.75
CA ASP A 409 29.57 -13.56 18.09
C ASP A 409 28.24 -13.38 18.85
N ALA A 410 27.40 -12.47 18.37
CA ALA A 410 26.00 -12.43 18.74
C ALA A 410 25.28 -13.38 17.79
N PRO A 411 24.45 -14.31 18.30
CA PRO A 411 23.79 -15.29 17.45
C PRO A 411 22.95 -14.58 16.40
N ASN A 412 22.90 -15.15 15.20
CA ASN A 412 22.02 -14.76 14.09
C ASN A 412 20.57 -14.64 14.58
N GLY A 413 20.25 -13.49 15.17
CA GLY A 413 18.93 -13.14 15.62
C GLY A 413 18.19 -12.63 14.41
N ASN A 414 17.54 -13.55 13.70
CA ASN A 414 16.26 -13.18 13.08
C ASN A 414 15.48 -12.47 14.19
N LEU A 415 15.21 -11.18 14.03
CA LEU A 415 14.10 -10.53 14.71
C LEU A 415 12.84 -11.17 14.14
N SER A 416 12.60 -12.43 14.52
CA SER A 416 11.40 -13.15 14.19
C SER A 416 10.27 -12.37 14.82
N THR A 417 9.37 -11.92 13.95
CA THR A 417 8.01 -11.49 14.22
C THR A 417 7.34 -12.39 15.25
N ARG A 418 7.53 -12.06 16.53
CA ARG A 418 6.72 -12.51 17.66
C ARG A 418 6.52 -11.34 18.60
N TYR A 419 5.77 -10.35 18.13
CA TYR A 419 4.90 -9.62 19.03
C TYR A 419 3.50 -10.18 18.80
N ASN A 420 3.03 -10.90 19.83
CA ASN A 420 1.64 -11.31 19.95
C ASN A 420 0.75 -10.09 19.74
N ILE A 421 -0.08 -10.15 18.71
CA ILE A 421 -1.23 -9.27 18.58
C ILE A 421 -2.31 -9.91 19.48
N PRO A 422 -2.81 -9.22 20.54
CA PRO A 422 -4.06 -9.63 21.17
C PRO A 422 -5.25 -9.50 20.21
#